data_AF-A0AB36ZWA5-F1
#
_entry.id   AF-A0AB36ZWA5-F1
#
_cell.length_a   1.000
_cell.length_b   1.000
_cell.length_c   1.000
_cell.angle_alpha   90.00
_cell.angle_beta   90.00
_cell.angle_gamma   90.00
#
_symmetry.space_group_name_H-M   'P 1'
#
loop_
_entity.id
_entity.type
_entity.pdbx_description
1 polymer ?
#
loop_
_entity_poly.entity_id
_entity_poly.type
_entity_poly.pdbx_seq_one_letter_code
_entity_poly.pdbx_strand_id
1 'polypeptide(L)'
;MSEEELVDKLKSMYDNAANRKQVASIHLFGIKYADELKNKNLKEIAKKATGKSSYFSEINKGMSLKPLLEESSLLKINPVTVNNKNLKIKNIMLYGAPGVGKTYNYKRLISLIEEGKSESEIFNIIKEKDDYAVDESIYKNIKKDKRVEFVSFH
;
A
#
# COMPACT_ATOMS: atom_id res chain seq x y z
N MET A 1 -8.47 -7.91 21.21
CA MET A 1 -7.86 -6.70 21.81
C MET A 1 -8.47 -6.49 23.18
N SER A 2 -7.63 -6.28 24.19
CA SER A 2 -8.07 -5.97 25.56
C SER A 2 -8.56 -4.52 25.67
N GLU A 3 -9.23 -4.17 26.77
CA GLU A 3 -9.64 -2.77 27.01
C GLU A 3 -8.42 -1.87 27.27
N GLU A 4 -7.43 -2.31 28.04
CA GLU A 4 -6.16 -1.58 28.22
C GLU A 4 -5.46 -1.31 26.88
N GLU A 5 -5.40 -2.27 25.95
CA GLU A 5 -4.80 -2.04 24.62
C GLU A 5 -5.54 -0.95 23.83
N LEU A 6 -6.88 -0.90 23.94
CA LEU A 6 -7.70 0.12 23.29
C LEU A 6 -7.52 1.49 23.94
N VAL A 7 -7.35 1.54 25.27
CA VAL A 7 -7.03 2.76 26.02
C VAL A 7 -5.69 3.32 25.56
N ASP A 8 -4.64 2.49 25.50
CA ASP A 8 -3.30 2.92 25.10
C ASP A 8 -3.29 3.44 23.66
N LYS A 9 -4.01 2.77 22.76
CA LYS A 9 -4.18 3.21 21.37
C LYS A 9 -4.90 4.55 21.27
N LEU A 10 -6.02 4.71 21.96
CA LEU A 10 -6.77 5.97 21.94
C LEU A 10 -5.93 7.10 22.53
N LYS A 11 -5.24 6.85 23.64
CA LYS A 11 -4.36 7.82 24.29
C LYS A 11 -3.26 8.28 23.36
N SER A 12 -2.54 7.34 22.73
CA SER A 12 -1.51 7.66 21.74
C SER A 12 -2.06 8.47 20.56
N MET A 13 -3.24 8.11 20.04
CA MET A 13 -3.88 8.86 18.96
C MET A 13 -4.33 10.26 19.38
N TYR A 14 -4.79 10.42 20.62
CA TYR A 14 -5.25 11.70 21.16
C TYR A 14 -4.08 12.65 21.46
N ASP A 15 -3.04 12.15 22.13
CA ASP A 15 -1.87 12.93 22.57
C ASP A 15 -1.00 13.36 21.37
N ASN A 16 -0.86 12.50 20.36
CA ASN A 16 -0.09 12.78 19.15
C ASN A 16 -0.91 13.44 18.02
N ALA A 17 -2.18 13.79 18.29
CA ALA A 17 -3.00 14.45 17.28
C ALA A 17 -2.40 15.81 16.91
N ALA A 18 -2.44 16.15 15.62
CA ALA A 18 -2.08 17.49 15.16
C ALA A 18 -2.90 18.57 15.92
N ASN A 19 -2.37 19.79 15.98
CA ASN A 19 -2.99 20.86 16.74
C ASN A 19 -4.48 21.03 16.37
N ARG A 20 -5.36 21.04 17.39
CA ARG A 20 -6.83 21.10 17.27
C ARG A 20 -7.48 19.91 16.53
N LYS A 21 -6.79 18.77 16.40
CA LYS A 21 -7.33 17.55 15.76
C LYS A 21 -7.61 16.41 16.74
N GLN A 22 -7.59 16.66 18.04
CA GLN A 22 -7.84 15.63 19.06
C GLN A 22 -9.20 14.92 18.87
N VAL A 23 -10.29 15.67 18.72
CA VAL A 23 -11.64 15.08 18.54
C VAL A 23 -11.74 14.31 17.22
N ALA A 24 -11.14 14.83 16.14
CA ALA A 24 -11.06 14.11 14.87
C ALA A 24 -10.28 12.79 15.01
N SER A 25 -9.22 12.77 15.82
CA SER A 25 -8.47 11.56 16.16
C SER A 25 -9.33 10.54 16.91
N ILE A 26 -10.20 10.99 17.81
CA ILE A 26 -11.17 10.13 18.52
C ILE A 26 -12.17 9.50 17.55
N HIS A 27 -12.67 10.27 16.58
CA HIS A 27 -13.53 9.72 15.52
C HIS A 27 -12.79 8.67 14.69
N LEU A 28 -11.55 8.97 14.27
CA LEU A 28 -10.73 8.03 13.51
C LEU A 28 -10.46 6.74 14.30
N PHE A 29 -10.23 6.85 15.60
CA PHE A 29 -10.11 5.69 16.49
C PHE A 29 -11.40 4.85 16.48
N GLY A 30 -12.56 5.49 16.62
CA GLY A 30 -13.86 4.80 16.58
C GLY A 30 -14.14 4.11 15.25
N ILE A 31 -13.70 4.68 14.12
CA ILE A 31 -13.79 4.04 12.79
C ILE A 31 -12.83 2.84 12.70
N LYS A 32 -11.58 3.03 13.13
CA LYS A 32 -10.49 2.05 12.94
C LYS A 32 -10.69 0.77 13.75
N TYR A 33 -11.23 0.88 14.97
CA TYR A 33 -11.38 -0.23 15.91
C TYR A 33 -12.86 -0.56 16.19
N ALA A 34 -13.76 -0.24 15.25
CA ALA A 34 -15.19 -0.37 15.46
C ALA A 34 -15.60 -1.79 15.87
N ASP A 35 -15.00 -2.82 15.28
CA ASP A 35 -15.32 -4.22 15.58
C ASP A 35 -14.85 -4.63 16.98
N GLU A 36 -13.66 -4.20 17.39
CA GLU A 36 -13.10 -4.49 18.71
C GLU A 36 -13.82 -3.74 19.84
N LEU A 37 -14.50 -2.63 19.51
CA LEU A 37 -15.22 -1.77 20.45
C LEU A 37 -16.67 -2.19 20.72
N LYS A 38 -17.29 -3.03 19.88
CA LYS A 38 -18.74 -3.37 19.92
C LYS A 38 -19.29 -3.78 21.30
N ASN A 39 -18.48 -4.46 22.11
CA ASN A 39 -18.88 -4.99 23.42
C ASN A 39 -18.01 -4.45 24.57
N LYS A 40 -17.46 -3.24 24.43
CA LYS A 40 -16.55 -2.64 25.42
C LYS A 40 -17.17 -1.45 26.14
N ASN A 41 -16.66 -1.14 27.33
CA ASN A 41 -17.11 0.04 28.08
C ASN A 41 -16.48 1.33 27.52
N LEU A 42 -17.11 1.92 26.50
CA LEU A 42 -16.60 3.11 25.81
C LEU A 42 -16.42 4.33 26.73
N LYS A 43 -17.26 4.46 27.75
CA LYS A 43 -17.14 5.56 28.74
C LYS A 43 -15.86 5.43 29.55
N GLU A 44 -15.52 4.20 29.94
CA GLU A 44 -14.30 3.92 30.68
C GLU A 44 -13.06 4.09 29.79
N ILE A 45 -13.10 3.57 28.56
CA ILE A 45 -12.02 3.75 27.58
C ILE A 45 -11.75 5.24 27.32
N ALA A 46 -12.80 6.02 27.04
CA ALA A 46 -12.67 7.47 26.82
C ALA A 46 -12.11 8.19 28.04
N LYS A 47 -12.58 7.84 29.25
CA LYS A 47 -12.12 8.44 30.50
C LYS A 47 -10.65 8.13 30.77
N LYS A 48 -10.24 6.87 30.67
CA LYS A 48 -8.85 6.44 30.91
C LYS A 48 -7.88 7.04 29.90
N ALA A 49 -8.27 7.14 28.63
CA ALA A 49 -7.39 7.62 27.57
C ALA A 49 -7.27 9.16 27.50
N THR A 50 -8.38 9.89 27.70
CA THR A 50 -8.45 11.35 27.42
C THR A 50 -8.73 12.21 28.66
N GLY A 51 -9.06 11.59 29.79
CA GLY A 51 -9.57 12.25 30.99
C GLY A 51 -11.05 12.69 30.89
N LYS A 52 -11.69 12.58 29.72
CA LYS A 52 -13.06 13.05 29.48
C LYS A 52 -13.97 11.89 29.07
N SER A 53 -14.84 11.46 29.98
CA SER A 53 -15.80 10.39 29.70
C SER A 53 -16.80 10.75 28.60
N SER A 54 -17.13 12.05 28.41
CA SER A 54 -18.08 12.53 27.41
C SER A 54 -17.70 12.21 25.97
N TYR A 55 -16.41 12.02 25.69
CA TYR A 55 -15.91 11.65 24.38
C TYR A 55 -16.28 10.23 23.93
N PHE A 56 -16.90 9.40 24.80
CA PHE A 56 -17.52 8.14 24.38
C PHE A 56 -18.53 8.35 23.24
N SER A 57 -19.20 9.50 23.21
CA SER A 57 -20.14 9.86 22.14
C SER A 57 -19.44 10.06 20.79
N GLU A 58 -18.23 10.62 20.78
CA GLU A 58 -17.43 10.82 19.56
C GLU A 58 -16.84 9.50 19.05
N ILE A 59 -16.48 8.59 19.96
CA ILE A 59 -16.12 7.20 19.63
C ILE A 59 -17.31 6.50 18.96
N ASN A 60 -18.49 6.56 19.57
CA ASN A 60 -19.71 5.96 19.01
C ASN A 60 -20.02 6.51 17.60
N LYS A 61 -19.96 7.82 17.40
CA LYS A 61 -20.14 8.42 16.06
C LYS A 61 -19.12 7.88 15.06
N GLY A 62 -17.86 7.71 15.47
CA GLY A 62 -16.83 7.06 14.65
C GLY A 62 -17.19 5.61 14.29
N MET A 63 -17.65 4.82 15.26
CA MET A 63 -18.09 3.43 15.04
C MET A 63 -19.27 3.37 14.06
N SER A 64 -20.24 4.29 14.18
CA SER A 64 -21.39 4.37 13.27
C SER A 64 -21.02 4.76 11.84
N LEU A 65 -19.88 5.44 11.64
CA LEU A 65 -19.39 5.79 10.30
C LEU A 65 -18.77 4.60 9.56
N LYS A 66 -18.21 3.60 10.27
CA LYS A 66 -17.56 2.43 9.68
C LYS A 66 -18.40 1.73 8.59
N PRO A 67 -19.66 1.31 8.84
CA PRO A 67 -20.46 0.65 7.81
C PRO A 67 -20.76 1.57 6.61
N LEU A 68 -21.08 2.84 6.85
CA LEU A 68 -21.34 3.82 5.79
C LEU A 68 -20.11 4.01 4.87
N LEU A 69 -18.92 3.98 5.45
CA LEU A 69 -17.67 4.08 4.73
C LEU A 69 -17.31 2.80 3.94
N GLU A 70 -17.76 1.63 4.41
CA GLU A 70 -17.63 0.36 3.70
C GLU A 70 -18.61 0.26 2.52
N GLU A 71 -19.87 0.67 2.73
CA GLU A 71 -20.91 0.76 1.71
C GLU A 71 -20.51 1.74 0.60
N SER A 72 -20.06 2.93 0.97
CA SER A 72 -19.57 3.96 0.02
C SER A 72 -18.26 3.57 -0.67
N SER A 73 -17.65 2.43 -0.32
CA SER A 73 -16.37 1.96 -0.84
C SER A 73 -15.18 2.90 -0.57
N LEU A 74 -15.33 3.90 0.32
CA LEU A 74 -14.27 4.84 0.70
C LEU A 74 -13.20 4.20 1.60
N LEU A 75 -13.54 3.11 2.29
CA LEU A 75 -12.56 2.27 3.00
C LEU A 75 -12.00 1.14 2.13
N LYS A 76 -12.54 0.92 0.91
CA LYS A 76 -11.98 -0.01 -0.08
C LYS A 76 -10.79 0.60 -0.83
N ILE A 77 -10.16 1.61 -0.25
CA ILE A 77 -8.75 1.85 -0.53
C ILE A 77 -8.07 0.59 0.02
N ASN A 78 -7.95 -0.44 -0.83
CA ASN A 78 -6.86 -1.38 -0.73
C ASN A 78 -5.66 -0.52 -0.33
N PRO A 79 -4.83 -0.90 0.65
CA PRO A 79 -3.49 -0.38 0.60
C PRO A 79 -3.00 -0.77 -0.81
N VAL A 80 -3.11 0.16 -1.77
CA VAL A 80 -2.01 0.45 -2.65
C VAL A 80 -0.94 0.65 -1.62
N THR A 81 -0.24 -0.44 -1.34
CA THR A 81 1.05 -0.42 -0.75
C THR A 81 1.75 0.51 -1.72
N VAL A 82 1.76 1.80 -1.38
CA VAL A 82 2.80 2.71 -1.80
C VAL A 82 4.00 2.18 -1.03
N ASN A 83 4.43 0.98 -1.43
CA ASN A 83 5.80 0.69 -1.64
C ASN A 83 6.26 1.86 -2.48
N ASN A 84 6.65 2.94 -1.81
CA ASN A 84 7.88 3.61 -2.15
C ASN A 84 8.97 2.54 -2.05
N LYS A 85 8.93 1.52 -2.93
CA LYS A 85 10.10 0.97 -3.55
C LYS A 85 10.69 2.22 -4.18
N ASN A 86 11.55 2.86 -3.40
CA ASN A 86 12.53 3.78 -3.89
C ASN A 86 13.21 2.93 -4.97
N LEU A 87 12.75 3.06 -6.21
CA LEU A 87 13.29 2.31 -7.33
C LEU A 87 14.70 2.85 -7.42
N LYS A 88 15.64 2.16 -6.76
CA LYS A 88 17.05 2.44 -6.87
C LYS A 88 17.34 2.19 -8.34
N ILE A 89 17.34 3.26 -9.13
CA ILE A 89 17.39 3.18 -10.58
C ILE A 89 18.63 2.36 -10.92
N LYS A 90 18.42 1.15 -11.45
CA LYS A 90 19.48 0.28 -11.95
C LYS A 90 19.55 0.50 -13.44
N ASN A 91 20.68 0.99 -13.93
CA ASN A 91 20.95 1.03 -15.36
C ASN A 91 21.22 -0.41 -15.83
N ILE A 92 20.42 -0.91 -16.77
CA ILE A 92 20.58 -2.26 -17.32
C ILE A 92 21.08 -2.16 -18.76
N MET A 93 22.19 -2.83 -19.07
CA MET A 93 22.77 -2.90 -20.41
C MET A 93 22.73 -4.33 -20.92
N LEU A 94 22.22 -4.53 -22.14
CA LEU A 94 22.20 -5.82 -22.83
C LEU A 94 23.13 -5.77 -24.04
N TYR A 95 24.24 -6.50 -23.99
CA TYR A 95 25.29 -6.51 -25.02
C TYR A 95 25.57 -7.92 -25.55
N GLY A 96 26.14 -8.02 -26.76
CA GLY A 96 26.47 -9.29 -27.42
C GLY A 96 26.46 -9.20 -28.95
N ALA A 97 26.92 -10.26 -29.63
CA ALA A 97 26.97 -10.33 -31.10
C ALA A 97 25.58 -10.16 -31.77
N PRO A 98 25.51 -9.79 -33.06
CA PRO A 98 24.25 -9.78 -33.81
C PRO A 98 23.57 -11.15 -33.77
N GLY A 99 22.23 -11.19 -33.68
CA GLY A 99 21.46 -12.44 -33.71
C GLY A 99 21.33 -13.21 -32.39
N VAL A 100 22.03 -12.85 -31.31
CA VAL A 100 21.99 -13.57 -30.02
C VAL A 100 20.71 -13.36 -29.19
N GLY A 101 19.65 -12.80 -29.79
CA GLY A 101 18.35 -12.64 -29.11
C GLY A 101 18.26 -11.48 -28.12
N LYS A 102 19.11 -10.43 -28.22
CA LYS A 102 19.00 -9.22 -27.38
C LYS A 102 17.59 -8.63 -27.39
N THR A 103 16.96 -8.58 -28.57
CA THR A 103 15.60 -8.07 -28.76
C THR A 103 14.55 -8.89 -28.01
N TYR A 104 14.72 -10.20 -27.99
CA TYR A 104 13.83 -11.12 -27.30
C TYR A 104 13.97 -10.97 -25.78
N ASN A 105 15.21 -10.88 -25.29
CA ASN A 105 15.50 -10.82 -23.86
C ASN A 105 15.08 -9.49 -23.20
N TYR A 106 15.20 -8.34 -23.87
CA TYR A 106 14.76 -7.09 -23.23
C TYR A 106 13.24 -7.02 -23.05
N LYS A 107 12.45 -7.58 -23.99
CA LYS A 107 10.98 -7.60 -23.86
C LYS A 107 10.57 -8.41 -22.63
N ARG A 108 11.21 -9.57 -22.47
CA ARG A 108 11.04 -10.49 -21.34
C ARG A 108 11.42 -9.82 -20.00
N LEU A 109 12.54 -9.11 -19.98
CA LEU A 109 12.98 -8.33 -18.81
C LEU A 109 11.95 -7.25 -18.42
N ILE A 110 11.44 -6.49 -19.38
CA ILE A 110 10.44 -5.44 -19.13
C ILE A 110 9.16 -6.03 -18.52
N SER A 111 8.65 -7.13 -19.08
CA SER A 111 7.45 -7.79 -18.55
C SER A 111 7.62 -8.23 -17.10
N LEU A 112 8.75 -8.86 -16.76
CA LEU A 112 9.03 -9.31 -15.40
C LEU A 112 9.16 -8.14 -14.39
N ILE A 113 9.70 -7.00 -14.83
CA ILE A 113 9.79 -5.78 -14.01
C ILE A 113 8.40 -5.24 -13.72
N GLU A 114 7.52 -5.18 -14.72
CA GLU A 114 6.15 -4.64 -14.57
C GLU A 114 5.24 -5.56 -13.77
N GLU A 115 5.47 -6.87 -13.84
CA GLU A 115 4.85 -7.85 -12.93
C GLU A 115 5.32 -7.71 -11.48
N GLY A 116 6.34 -6.89 -11.21
CA GLY A 116 6.83 -6.60 -9.86
C GLY A 116 7.69 -7.71 -9.26
N LYS A 117 8.23 -8.63 -10.08
CA LYS A 117 9.14 -9.70 -9.68
C LYS A 117 10.39 -9.14 -9.00
N SER A 118 10.97 -9.89 -8.07
CA SER A 118 12.25 -9.53 -7.46
C SER A 118 13.40 -9.73 -8.45
N GLU A 119 14.51 -9.04 -8.20
CA GLU A 119 15.72 -9.14 -9.02
C GLU A 119 16.24 -10.59 -9.15
N SER A 120 16.27 -11.33 -8.04
CA SER A 120 16.69 -12.73 -8.04
C SER A 120 15.78 -13.60 -8.91
N GLU A 121 14.46 -13.40 -8.84
CA GLU A 121 13.50 -14.09 -9.69
C GLU A 121 13.69 -13.74 -11.17
N ILE A 122 13.87 -12.45 -11.48
CA ILE A 122 14.13 -11.98 -12.84
C ILE A 122 15.37 -12.67 -13.43
N PHE A 123 16.49 -12.70 -12.70
CA PHE A 123 17.73 -13.31 -13.19
C PHE A 123 17.63 -14.83 -13.34
N ASN A 124 16.92 -15.51 -12.43
CA ASN A 124 16.70 -16.95 -12.54
C ASN A 124 15.85 -17.28 -13.78
N ILE A 125 14.75 -16.57 -13.99
CA ILE A 125 13.87 -16.76 -15.17
C ILE A 125 14.61 -16.49 -16.47
N ILE A 126 15.46 -15.44 -16.53
CA ILE A 126 16.23 -15.13 -17.74
C ILE A 126 17.30 -16.20 -18.02
N LYS A 127 17.91 -16.76 -16.98
CA LYS A 127 18.93 -17.82 -17.09
C LYS A 127 18.31 -19.14 -17.56
N GLU A 128 17.10 -19.44 -17.12
CA GLU A 128 16.35 -20.62 -17.54
C GLU A 128 15.72 -20.39 -18.92
N LYS A 129 15.94 -21.35 -19.85
CA LYS A 129 15.29 -21.37 -21.16
C LYS A 129 13.85 -21.84 -21.00
N ASP A 130 13.05 -21.03 -20.34
CA ASP A 130 11.64 -21.31 -20.11
C ASP A 130 10.76 -20.54 -21.12
N ASP A 131 9.64 -21.13 -21.51
CA ASP A 131 8.65 -20.60 -22.46
C ASP A 131 7.79 -19.51 -21.80
N TYR A 132 8.45 -18.51 -21.25
CA TYR A 132 7.80 -17.38 -20.61
C TYR A 132 7.07 -16.54 -21.67
N ALA A 133 5.74 -16.63 -21.68
CA ALA A 133 4.88 -15.92 -22.60
C ALA A 133 4.96 -14.40 -22.34
N VAL A 134 5.53 -13.68 -23.30
CA VAL A 134 5.62 -12.21 -23.25
C VAL A 134 4.34 -11.61 -23.83
N ASP A 135 3.55 -10.94 -23.01
CA ASP A 135 2.40 -10.17 -23.49
C ASP A 135 2.88 -8.90 -24.23
N GLU A 136 2.62 -8.84 -25.54
CA GLU A 136 2.94 -7.67 -26.36
C GLU A 136 2.18 -6.40 -25.95
N SER A 137 1.01 -6.54 -25.30
CA SER A 137 0.19 -5.42 -24.86
C SER A 137 0.93 -4.58 -23.80
N ILE A 138 1.64 -5.25 -22.90
CA ILE A 138 2.47 -4.63 -21.84
C ILE A 138 3.55 -3.75 -22.48
N TYR A 139 4.28 -4.29 -23.46
CA TYR A 139 5.33 -3.55 -24.15
C TYR A 139 4.80 -2.33 -24.91
N LYS A 140 3.65 -2.46 -25.61
CA LYS A 140 3.01 -1.34 -26.32
C LYS A 140 2.61 -0.21 -25.38
N ASN A 141 2.07 -0.54 -24.20
CA ASN A 141 1.65 0.43 -23.21
C ASN A 141 2.84 1.19 -22.62
N ILE A 142 3.91 0.49 -22.23
CA ILE A 142 5.12 1.11 -21.65
C ILE A 142 5.83 2.03 -22.64
N LYS A 143 5.86 1.64 -23.92
CA LYS A 143 6.39 2.48 -24.99
C LYS A 143 5.54 3.74 -25.21
N LYS A 144 4.20 3.61 -25.16
CA LYS A 144 3.28 4.75 -25.25
C LYS A 144 3.45 5.72 -24.07
N ASP A 145 3.68 5.19 -22.88
CA ASP A 145 3.91 5.95 -21.65
C ASP A 145 5.31 6.60 -21.59
N LYS A 146 6.15 6.41 -22.61
CA LYS A 146 7.55 6.90 -22.67
C LYS A 146 8.42 6.44 -21.50
N ARG A 147 8.11 5.28 -20.91
CA ARG A 147 8.86 4.70 -19.78
C ARG A 147 10.08 3.89 -20.22
N VAL A 148 10.26 3.67 -21.52
CA VAL A 148 11.39 2.96 -22.12
C VAL A 148 11.88 3.74 -23.35
N GLU A 149 13.20 3.94 -23.42
CA GLU A 149 13.90 4.55 -24.56
C GLU A 149 14.96 3.59 -25.09
N PHE A 150 15.02 3.42 -26.42
CA PHE A 150 16.05 2.63 -27.07
C PHE A 150 17.13 3.55 -27.61
N VAL A 151 18.28 3.53 -26.96
CA VAL A 151 19.46 4.28 -27.39
C VAL A 151 20.35 3.36 -28.23
N SER A 152 20.53 3.70 -29.51
CA SER A 152 21.55 3.07 -30.37
C SER A 152 22.81 3.94 -30.41
N PHE A 153 23.95 3.32 -30.14
CA PHE A 153 25.25 3.93 -30.36
C PHE A 153 25.67 3.60 -31.80
N HIS A 154 25.90 4.63 -32.61
CA HIS A 154 26.34 4.53 -34.00
C HIS A 154 27.84 4.83 -34.04
#